data_AF-A0A662G350-F1
#
_entry.id   AF-A0A662G350-F1
#
_cell.length_a   1.000
_cell.length_b   1.000
_cell.length_c   1.000
_cell.angle_alpha   90.00
_cell.angle_beta   90.00
_cell.angle_gamma   90.00
#
_symmetry.space_group_name_H-M   'P 1'
#
loop_
_entity.id
_entity.type
_entity.pdbx_description
1 polymer ?
#
loop_
_entity_poly.entity_id
_entity_poly.type
_entity_poly.pdbx_seq_one_letter_code
_entity_poly.pdbx_strand_id
1 'polypeptide(L)'
;MFTHNNPIKILVIGGGEGAVNRELLKHNTVESIYMVDIDNDAINIFKKYLYEWHRNSFSDPRVRLIIDDGRSFLEKSREKFDVIIIDITDPLKSSPSRLLYTFEFYKHVYEKLNDDGLMVTQATSVSYTPENYAIIYNTLKKVFPIVRPFYTYIPSFDSQWGFMMASKKYDPIKISQNELRDRINKRIQGEFKLYDEKYHFKIFILPKDIKKFLEENVKISTDKNPICMPI
;
A
#
# COMPACT_ATOMS: atom_id res chain seq x y z
N MET A 1 -7.30 2.33 5.01
CA MET A 1 -8.51 1.92 5.74
C MET A 1 -9.23 3.07 6.43
N PHE A 2 -8.63 3.79 7.39
CA PHE A 2 -9.35 4.83 8.12
C PHE A 2 -9.70 6.10 7.33
N THR A 3 -8.95 6.41 6.29
CA THR A 3 -9.24 7.52 5.38
C THR A 3 -10.52 7.28 4.56
N HIS A 4 -10.77 6.03 4.16
CA HIS A 4 -11.97 5.65 3.43
C HIS A 4 -13.20 5.65 4.35
N ASN A 5 -14.33 6.17 3.88
CA ASN A 5 -15.53 6.29 4.70
C ASN A 5 -16.08 4.93 5.12
N ASN A 6 -16.13 3.95 4.22
CA ASN A 6 -16.59 2.59 4.55
C ASN A 6 -15.92 1.54 3.63
N PRO A 7 -14.68 1.12 3.92
CA PRO A 7 -13.96 0.19 3.05
C PRO A 7 -14.44 -1.25 3.28
N ILE A 8 -15.00 -1.87 2.24
CA ILE A 8 -15.64 -3.20 2.27
C ILE A 8 -14.82 -4.22 1.48
N LYS A 9 -14.46 -3.87 0.23
CA LYS A 9 -13.80 -4.77 -0.72
C LYS A 9 -12.37 -4.30 -0.99
N ILE A 10 -11.41 -5.13 -0.60
CA ILE A 10 -9.99 -4.80 -0.60
C ILE A 10 -9.24 -5.70 -1.57
N LEU A 11 -8.30 -5.14 -2.32
CA LEU A 11 -7.30 -5.88 -3.07
C LEU A 11 -5.94 -5.69 -2.42
N VAL A 12 -5.20 -6.76 -2.24
CA VAL A 12 -3.80 -6.80 -1.83
C VAL A 12 -3.01 -7.42 -2.98
N ILE A 13 -2.00 -6.73 -3.49
CA ILE A 13 -1.04 -7.24 -4.46
C ILE A 13 0.27 -7.46 -3.73
N GLY A 14 0.74 -8.70 -3.68
CA GLY A 14 1.82 -9.15 -2.81
C GLY A 14 1.32 -9.49 -1.39
N GLY A 15 2.14 -9.18 -0.38
CA GLY A 15 1.84 -9.48 1.03
C GLY A 15 1.83 -10.98 1.34
N GLY A 16 2.65 -11.76 0.63
CA GLY A 16 2.76 -13.23 0.71
C GLY A 16 2.87 -13.79 2.13
N GLU A 17 3.43 -13.02 3.07
CA GLU A 17 3.56 -13.37 4.48
C GLU A 17 2.24 -13.28 5.28
N GLY A 18 1.21 -12.67 4.72
CA GLY A 18 -0.16 -12.63 5.24
C GLY A 18 -0.39 -11.63 6.38
N ALA A 19 0.59 -10.78 6.71
CA ALA A 19 0.44 -9.79 7.77
C ALA A 19 -0.44 -8.60 7.34
N VAL A 20 -0.42 -8.22 6.06
CA VAL A 20 -1.38 -7.25 5.52
C VAL A 20 -2.82 -7.73 5.75
N ASN A 21 -3.11 -9.00 5.43
CA ASN A 21 -4.43 -9.58 5.68
C ASN A 21 -4.78 -9.57 7.17
N ARG A 22 -3.83 -9.98 8.03
CA ARG A 22 -4.03 -9.94 9.49
C ARG A 22 -4.47 -8.55 9.98
N GLU A 23 -3.86 -7.48 9.48
CA GLU A 23 -4.24 -6.12 9.86
C GLU A 23 -5.58 -5.70 9.24
N LEU A 24 -5.84 -6.04 7.98
CA LEU A 24 -7.12 -5.77 7.32
C LEU A 24 -8.30 -6.45 8.02
N LEU A 25 -8.12 -7.69 8.47
CA LEU A 25 -9.18 -8.48 9.11
C LEU A 25 -9.61 -7.94 10.48
N LYS A 26 -8.81 -7.05 11.11
CA LYS A 26 -9.22 -6.30 12.30
C LYS A 26 -10.34 -5.29 12.01
N HIS A 27 -10.48 -4.85 10.76
CA HIS A 27 -11.51 -3.90 10.37
C HIS A 27 -12.85 -4.62 10.16
N ASN A 28 -13.85 -4.30 10.99
CA ASN A 28 -15.18 -4.90 10.92
C ASN A 28 -16.01 -4.49 9.68
N THR A 29 -15.56 -3.47 8.94
CA THR A 29 -16.18 -3.08 7.66
C THR A 29 -15.77 -3.97 6.51
N VAL A 30 -14.65 -4.71 6.64
CA VAL A 30 -14.10 -5.53 5.56
C VAL A 30 -14.91 -6.82 5.42
N GLU A 31 -15.49 -7.00 4.24
CA GLU A 31 -16.25 -8.20 3.88
C GLU A 31 -15.47 -9.10 2.91
N SER A 32 -14.54 -8.54 2.12
CA SER A 32 -13.76 -9.34 1.17
C SER A 32 -12.37 -8.77 0.94
N ILE A 33 -11.38 -9.65 0.97
CA ILE A 33 -9.98 -9.37 0.67
C ILE A 33 -9.55 -10.30 -0.47
N TYR A 34 -9.17 -9.71 -1.59
CA TYR A 34 -8.52 -10.40 -2.69
C TYR A 34 -7.02 -10.27 -2.46
N MET A 35 -6.32 -11.35 -2.21
CA MET A 35 -4.86 -11.35 -2.08
C MET A 35 -4.28 -12.01 -3.32
N VAL A 36 -3.53 -11.25 -4.10
CA VAL A 36 -2.90 -11.69 -5.35
C VAL A 36 -1.40 -11.71 -5.16
N ASP A 37 -0.79 -12.88 -5.24
CA ASP A 37 0.67 -13.04 -5.16
C ASP A 37 1.13 -14.00 -6.25
N ILE A 38 2.34 -13.78 -6.77
CA ILE A 38 2.89 -14.57 -7.86
C ILE A 38 3.55 -15.87 -7.36
N ASP A 39 3.99 -15.90 -6.09
CA ASP A 39 4.85 -16.97 -5.57
C ASP A 39 4.12 -17.85 -4.55
N ASN A 40 3.48 -18.91 -5.07
CA ASN A 40 2.79 -19.91 -4.23
C ASN A 40 3.74 -20.68 -3.30
N ASP A 41 4.99 -20.89 -3.72
CA ASP A 41 5.95 -21.66 -2.93
C ASP A 41 6.41 -20.84 -1.71
N ALA A 42 6.67 -19.54 -1.90
CA ALA A 42 6.95 -18.62 -0.80
C ALA A 42 5.78 -18.56 0.19
N ILE A 43 4.53 -18.45 -0.28
CA ILE A 43 3.35 -18.47 0.60
C ILE A 43 3.28 -19.76 1.42
N ASN A 44 3.55 -20.91 0.83
CA ASN A 44 3.53 -22.19 1.55
C ASN A 44 4.60 -22.24 2.65
N ILE A 45 5.79 -21.67 2.39
CA ILE A 45 6.85 -21.52 3.39
C ILE A 45 6.37 -20.59 4.52
N PHE A 46 5.79 -19.43 4.19
CA PHE A 46 5.33 -18.47 5.19
C PHE A 46 4.19 -19.03 6.06
N LYS A 47 3.21 -19.74 5.46
CA LYS A 47 2.16 -20.45 6.22
C LYS A 47 2.71 -21.49 7.18
N LYS A 48 3.83 -22.13 6.84
CA LYS A 48 4.46 -23.16 7.66
C LYS A 48 5.32 -22.58 8.79
N TYR A 49 6.05 -21.50 8.52
CA TYR A 49 7.12 -21.02 9.42
C TYR A 49 6.86 -19.64 10.05
N LEU A 50 5.97 -18.82 9.49
CA LEU A 50 5.74 -17.44 9.91
C LEU A 50 4.34 -17.22 10.53
N TYR A 51 3.93 -18.12 11.43
CA TYR A 51 2.63 -18.00 12.11
C TYR A 51 2.38 -16.63 12.73
N GLU A 52 3.41 -16.02 13.34
CA GLU A 52 3.29 -14.70 13.95
C GLU A 52 2.97 -13.57 12.95
N TRP A 53 3.29 -13.76 11.67
CA TRP A 53 2.96 -12.82 10.61
C TRP A 53 1.50 -12.92 10.22
N HIS A 54 1.06 -14.08 9.73
CA HIS A 54 -0.30 -14.20 9.22
C HIS A 54 -1.36 -14.41 10.31
N ARG A 55 -1.03 -15.05 11.45
CA ARG A 55 -1.97 -15.40 12.52
C ARG A 55 -3.29 -16.00 12.01
N ASN A 56 -3.17 -17.02 11.17
CA ASN A 56 -4.28 -17.67 10.46
C ASN A 56 -5.12 -16.79 9.50
N SER A 57 -4.64 -15.61 9.10
CA SER A 57 -5.38 -14.74 8.16
C SER A 57 -5.78 -15.43 6.86
N PHE A 58 -4.96 -16.34 6.33
CA PHE A 58 -5.26 -17.14 5.13
C PHE A 58 -6.49 -18.07 5.26
N SER A 59 -6.92 -18.38 6.49
CA SER A 59 -8.07 -19.26 6.74
C SER A 59 -9.36 -18.48 7.02
N ASP A 60 -9.29 -17.15 7.11
CA ASP A 60 -10.50 -16.33 7.29
C ASP A 60 -11.33 -16.38 5.99
N PRO A 61 -12.65 -16.66 6.06
CA PRO A 61 -13.51 -16.81 4.88
C PRO A 61 -13.61 -15.54 4.03
N ARG A 62 -13.22 -14.38 4.57
CA ARG A 62 -13.18 -13.11 3.82
C ARG A 62 -11.96 -13.03 2.90
N VAL A 63 -10.92 -13.86 3.11
CA VAL A 63 -9.68 -13.83 2.33
C VAL A 63 -9.75 -14.82 1.17
N ARG A 64 -9.60 -14.30 -0.05
CA ARG A 64 -9.45 -15.07 -1.27
C ARG A 64 -8.01 -14.93 -1.78
N LEU A 65 -7.22 -15.98 -1.57
CA LEU A 65 -5.87 -16.08 -2.14
C LEU A 65 -5.94 -16.46 -3.63
N ILE A 66 -5.21 -15.72 -4.46
CA ILE A 66 -5.14 -15.87 -5.90
C ILE A 66 -3.66 -15.91 -6.29
N ILE A 67 -3.25 -16.98 -6.95
CA ILE A 67 -1.88 -17.11 -7.46
C ILE A 67 -1.86 -16.60 -8.90
N ASP A 68 -1.44 -15.35 -9.10
CA ASP A 68 -1.33 -14.68 -10.39
C ASP A 68 -0.36 -13.50 -10.28
N ASP A 69 0.11 -13.00 -11.41
CA ASP A 69 0.80 -11.71 -11.46
C ASP A 69 -0.20 -10.59 -11.15
N GLY A 70 0.19 -9.66 -10.27
CA GLY A 70 -0.69 -8.58 -9.79
C GLY A 70 -1.20 -7.66 -10.90
N ARG A 71 -0.38 -7.40 -11.92
CA ARG A 71 -0.76 -6.58 -13.08
C ARG A 71 -1.69 -7.35 -14.01
N SER A 72 -1.35 -8.59 -14.35
CA SER A 72 -2.21 -9.52 -15.10
C SER A 72 -3.60 -9.62 -14.48
N PHE A 73 -3.68 -9.81 -13.16
CA PHE A 73 -4.94 -9.87 -12.44
C PHE A 73 -5.74 -8.56 -12.58
N LEU A 74 -5.10 -7.41 -12.36
CA LEU A 74 -5.77 -6.11 -12.51
C LEU A 74 -6.28 -5.89 -13.93
N GLU A 75 -5.50 -6.20 -14.96
CA GLU A 75 -5.91 -6.01 -16.36
C GLU A 75 -7.13 -6.88 -16.72
N LYS A 76 -7.18 -8.13 -16.24
CA LYS A 76 -8.24 -9.10 -16.56
C LYS A 76 -9.48 -8.99 -15.67
N SER A 77 -9.32 -8.53 -14.43
CA SER A 77 -10.38 -8.51 -13.43
C SER A 77 -11.52 -7.57 -13.84
N ARG A 78 -12.76 -7.98 -13.61
CA ARG A 78 -13.95 -7.10 -13.75
C ARG A 78 -14.36 -6.45 -12.43
N GLU A 79 -13.65 -6.78 -11.36
CA GLU A 79 -13.94 -6.30 -10.01
C GLU A 79 -13.51 -4.86 -9.81
N LYS A 80 -14.18 -4.19 -8.88
CA LYS A 80 -13.79 -2.89 -8.33
C LYS A 80 -13.51 -3.03 -6.84
N PHE A 81 -12.64 -2.18 -6.33
CA PHE A 81 -12.17 -2.21 -4.94
C PHE A 81 -12.30 -0.82 -4.30
N ASP A 82 -12.60 -0.79 -3.00
CA ASP A 82 -12.59 0.44 -2.21
C ASP A 82 -11.15 0.84 -1.87
N VAL A 83 -10.32 -0.17 -1.59
CA VAL A 83 -8.92 0.00 -1.23
C VAL A 83 -8.07 -1.01 -1.99
N ILE A 84 -6.98 -0.53 -2.59
CA ILE A 84 -5.92 -1.39 -3.16
C ILE A 84 -4.64 -1.18 -2.35
N ILE A 85 -4.06 -2.24 -1.82
CA ILE A 85 -2.77 -2.24 -1.13
C ILE A 85 -1.75 -2.97 -2.00
N ILE A 86 -0.65 -2.30 -2.30
CA ILE A 86 0.47 -2.86 -3.06
C ILE A 86 1.62 -3.06 -2.07
N ASP A 87 1.85 -4.33 -1.70
CA ASP A 87 2.89 -4.75 -0.77
C ASP A 87 3.84 -5.72 -1.47
N ILE A 88 4.67 -5.14 -2.33
CA ILE A 88 5.60 -5.86 -3.20
C ILE A 88 7.02 -5.45 -2.88
N THR A 89 7.96 -6.31 -3.24
CA THR A 89 9.38 -6.05 -3.10
C THR A 89 9.82 -4.84 -3.92
N ASP A 90 10.85 -4.17 -3.43
CA ASP A 90 11.53 -3.07 -4.09
C ASP A 90 11.84 -3.33 -5.57
N PRO A 91 11.78 -2.30 -6.44
CA PRO A 91 11.92 -2.44 -7.88
C PRO A 91 13.38 -2.65 -8.30
N LEU A 92 13.92 -3.85 -8.07
CA LEU A 92 15.25 -4.25 -8.53
C LEU A 92 15.25 -4.49 -10.05
N LYS A 93 16.42 -4.34 -10.70
CA LYS A 93 16.55 -4.45 -12.17
C LYS A 93 16.03 -5.77 -12.74
N SER A 94 16.28 -6.87 -12.03
CA SER A 94 15.87 -8.24 -12.38
C SER A 94 14.50 -8.63 -11.83
N SER A 95 13.89 -7.78 -10.97
CA SER A 95 12.61 -8.09 -10.35
C SER A 95 11.45 -7.74 -11.28
N PRO A 96 10.41 -8.60 -11.38
CA PRO A 96 9.18 -8.26 -12.07
C PRO A 96 8.44 -7.08 -11.40
N SER A 97 8.70 -6.82 -10.11
CA SER A 97 8.02 -5.77 -9.34
C SER A 97 8.20 -4.36 -9.92
N ARG A 98 9.27 -4.10 -10.69
CA ARG A 98 9.50 -2.78 -11.30
C ARG A 98 8.38 -2.31 -12.23
N LEU A 99 7.66 -3.24 -12.86
CA LEU A 99 6.51 -2.94 -13.72
C LEU A 99 5.21 -2.67 -12.94
N LEU A 100 5.23 -2.87 -11.62
CA LEU A 100 4.15 -2.54 -10.69
C LEU A 100 4.35 -1.16 -10.04
N TYR A 101 5.34 -0.40 -10.49
CA TYR A 101 5.61 0.99 -10.07
C TYR A 101 5.51 1.98 -11.24
N THR A 102 4.91 1.60 -12.36
CA THR A 102 4.84 2.42 -13.58
C THR A 102 3.56 3.23 -13.64
N PHE A 103 3.58 4.31 -14.44
CA PHE A 103 2.41 5.11 -14.74
C PHE A 103 1.26 4.26 -15.31
N GLU A 104 1.58 3.35 -16.24
CA GLU A 104 0.62 2.46 -16.88
C GLU A 104 -0.03 1.51 -15.88
N PHE A 105 0.76 0.92 -14.99
CA PHE A 105 0.21 0.10 -13.91
C PHE A 105 -0.69 0.89 -12.97
N TYR A 106 -0.26 2.09 -12.53
CA TYR A 106 -1.09 2.91 -11.65
C TYR A 106 -2.38 3.39 -12.32
N LYS A 107 -2.41 3.56 -13.65
CA LYS A 107 -3.67 3.79 -14.37
C LYS A 107 -4.64 2.62 -14.21
N HIS A 108 -4.16 1.37 -14.34
CA HIS A 108 -5.00 0.20 -14.08
C HIS A 108 -5.48 0.14 -12.63
N VAL A 109 -4.62 0.45 -11.66
CA VAL A 109 -5.02 0.58 -10.24
C VAL A 109 -6.14 1.61 -10.09
N TYR A 110 -5.98 2.80 -10.67
CA TYR A 110 -7.01 3.86 -10.66
C TYR A 110 -8.32 3.37 -11.28
N GLU A 111 -8.26 2.69 -12.42
CA GLU A 111 -9.41 2.12 -13.11
C GLU A 111 -10.10 1.01 -12.31
N LYS A 112 -9.40 0.26 -11.45
CA LYS A 112 -10.01 -0.78 -10.59
C LYS A 112 -10.47 -0.28 -9.22
N LEU A 113 -10.19 0.96 -8.86
CA LEU A 113 -10.80 1.58 -7.70
C LEU A 113 -12.25 2.00 -7.99
N ASN A 114 -13.11 1.90 -6.97
CA ASN A 114 -14.39 2.61 -6.90
C ASN A 114 -14.18 4.13 -7.01
N ASP A 115 -15.24 4.89 -7.24
CA ASP A 115 -15.16 6.34 -7.52
C ASP A 115 -14.56 7.15 -6.37
N ASP A 116 -14.70 6.67 -5.13
CA ASP A 116 -14.13 7.24 -3.93
C ASP A 116 -12.97 6.42 -3.35
N GLY A 117 -12.50 5.42 -4.11
CA GLY A 117 -11.46 4.50 -3.70
C GLY A 117 -10.07 5.14 -3.56
N LEU A 118 -9.21 4.46 -2.82
CA LEU A 118 -7.83 4.86 -2.59
C LEU A 118 -6.87 3.67 -2.66
N MET A 119 -5.60 3.93 -2.88
CA MET A 119 -4.55 2.93 -2.79
C MET A 119 -3.43 3.33 -1.83
N VAL A 120 -2.70 2.32 -1.35
CA VAL A 120 -1.46 2.50 -0.60
C VAL A 120 -0.40 1.59 -1.17
N THR A 121 0.84 2.08 -1.28
CA THR A 121 2.00 1.26 -1.65
C THR A 121 3.17 1.56 -0.72
N GLN A 122 3.97 0.55 -0.41
CA GLN A 122 5.34 0.76 0.07
C GLN A 122 6.15 1.48 -1.03
N ALA A 123 7.04 2.39 -0.66
CA ALA A 123 7.75 3.27 -1.57
C ALA A 123 9.25 3.37 -1.29
N THR A 124 9.87 2.28 -0.82
CA THR A 124 11.32 2.16 -0.53
C THR A 124 11.80 3.05 0.62
N SER A 125 13.10 3.06 0.88
CA SER A 125 13.70 3.91 1.91
C SER A 125 13.71 5.39 1.52
N VAL A 126 13.26 6.26 2.44
CA VAL A 126 13.39 7.72 2.30
C VAL A 126 14.84 8.17 2.49
N SER A 127 15.63 7.41 3.26
CA SER A 127 17.02 7.75 3.58
C SER A 127 18.01 7.17 2.58
N TYR A 128 17.85 5.92 2.19
CA TYR A 128 18.77 5.20 1.33
C TYR A 128 18.43 5.32 -0.16
N THR A 129 17.15 5.46 -0.50
CA THR A 129 16.67 5.55 -1.89
C THR A 129 15.70 6.71 -2.10
N PRO A 130 16.09 7.96 -1.72
CA PRO A 130 15.22 9.13 -1.84
C PRO A 130 14.77 9.40 -3.27
N GLU A 131 15.61 9.10 -4.27
CA GLU A 131 15.24 9.23 -5.68
C GLU A 131 14.11 8.28 -6.07
N ASN A 132 14.14 7.02 -5.61
CA ASN A 132 13.06 6.07 -5.87
C ASN A 132 11.76 6.50 -5.19
N TYR A 133 11.84 6.93 -3.93
CA TYR A 133 10.70 7.49 -3.21
C TYR A 133 10.06 8.67 -3.97
N ALA A 134 10.88 9.58 -4.51
CA ALA A 134 10.39 10.71 -5.31
C ALA A 134 9.81 10.29 -6.67
N ILE A 135 10.43 9.35 -7.37
CA ILE A 135 9.89 8.83 -8.65
C ILE A 135 8.51 8.20 -8.44
N ILE A 136 8.33 7.39 -7.38
CA ILE A 136 7.05 6.76 -7.06
C ILE A 136 6.00 7.84 -6.76
N TYR A 137 6.34 8.84 -5.94
CA TYR A 137 5.46 9.98 -5.64
C TYR A 137 5.00 10.70 -6.91
N ASN A 138 5.92 11.06 -7.80
CA ASN A 138 5.61 11.80 -9.02
C ASN A 138 4.83 10.96 -10.03
N THR A 139 5.11 9.67 -10.11
CA THR A 139 4.38 8.75 -10.99
C THR A 139 2.91 8.68 -10.55
N LEU A 140 2.65 8.54 -9.26
CA LEU A 140 1.29 8.56 -8.71
C LEU A 140 0.58 9.90 -8.95
N LYS A 141 1.29 11.03 -8.86
CA LYS A 141 0.73 12.37 -9.14
C LYS A 141 0.26 12.56 -10.58
N LYS A 142 0.75 11.75 -11.53
CA LYS A 142 0.26 11.77 -12.92
C LYS A 142 -1.09 11.06 -13.06
N VAL A 143 -1.51 10.28 -12.06
CA VAL A 143 -2.71 9.43 -12.12
C VAL A 143 -3.78 9.88 -11.13
N PHE A 144 -3.40 10.22 -9.90
CA PHE A 144 -4.35 10.51 -8.82
C PHE A 144 -4.46 11.99 -8.52
N PRO A 145 -5.67 12.50 -8.21
CA PRO A 145 -5.86 13.89 -7.81
C PRO A 145 -5.30 14.20 -6.41
N ILE A 146 -5.18 13.19 -5.55
CA ILE A 146 -4.64 13.31 -4.19
C ILE A 146 -3.53 12.29 -4.01
N VAL A 147 -2.33 12.74 -3.69
CA VAL A 147 -1.18 11.88 -3.35
C VAL A 147 -0.52 12.41 -2.08
N ARG A 148 -0.42 11.55 -1.07
CA ARG A 148 0.14 11.85 0.25
C ARG A 148 1.31 10.90 0.56
N PRO A 149 2.56 11.38 0.45
CA PRO A 149 3.74 10.68 0.93
C PRO A 149 3.74 10.65 2.46
N PHE A 150 4.16 9.52 3.03
CA PHE A 150 4.37 9.36 4.46
C PHE A 150 5.48 8.36 4.74
N TYR A 151 6.04 8.39 5.95
CA TYR A 151 7.10 7.47 6.32
C TYR A 151 7.06 7.15 7.81
N THR A 152 7.69 6.03 8.16
CA THR A 152 7.98 5.67 9.54
C THR A 152 9.32 4.95 9.64
N TYR A 153 9.92 4.93 10.84
CA TYR A 153 11.13 4.16 11.07
C TYR A 153 10.77 2.68 11.27
N ILE A 154 11.36 1.81 10.46
CA ILE A 154 11.23 0.35 10.58
C ILE A 154 12.54 -0.19 11.16
N PRO A 155 12.57 -0.61 12.44
CA PRO A 155 13.82 -0.96 13.12
C PRO A 155 14.60 -2.10 12.45
N SER A 156 13.92 -3.12 11.94
CA SER A 156 14.58 -4.26 11.28
C SER A 156 15.22 -3.89 9.94
N PHE A 157 14.84 -2.77 9.35
CA PHE A 157 15.43 -2.26 8.11
C PHE A 157 16.46 -1.15 8.37
N ASP A 158 16.59 -0.74 9.64
CA ASP A 158 17.35 0.43 10.06
C ASP A 158 17.09 1.67 9.19
N SER A 159 15.83 1.87 8.79
CA SER A 159 15.50 2.84 7.76
C SER A 159 14.21 3.58 8.04
N GLN A 160 14.18 4.86 7.67
CA GLN A 160 12.92 5.56 7.42
C GLN A 160 12.29 4.96 6.17
N TRP A 161 11.31 4.08 6.35
CA TRP A 161 10.62 3.42 5.26
C TRP A 161 9.46 4.29 4.76
N GLY A 162 9.46 4.54 3.45
CA GLY A 162 8.51 5.38 2.76
C GLY A 162 7.29 4.61 2.29
N PHE A 163 6.17 5.30 2.24
CA PHE A 163 4.90 4.83 1.73
C PHE A 163 4.19 5.96 0.99
N MET A 164 3.29 5.59 0.08
CA MET A 164 2.43 6.55 -0.62
C MET A 164 0.98 6.15 -0.45
N MET A 165 0.13 7.11 -0.09
CA MET A 165 -1.31 7.00 -0.27
C MET A 165 -1.72 7.82 -1.49
N ALA A 166 -2.48 7.23 -2.40
CA ALA A 166 -3.07 7.91 -3.54
C ALA A 166 -4.58 7.69 -3.57
N SER A 167 -5.36 8.72 -3.81
CA SER A 167 -6.81 8.70 -3.57
C SER A 167 -7.56 9.50 -4.62
N LYS A 168 -8.76 9.03 -4.98
CA LYS A 168 -9.66 9.75 -5.88
C LYS A 168 -10.40 10.90 -5.18
N LYS A 169 -10.64 10.78 -3.87
CA LYS A 169 -11.58 11.66 -3.16
C LYS A 169 -11.12 12.07 -1.77
N TYR A 170 -10.69 11.10 -0.96
CA TYR A 170 -10.39 11.34 0.46
C TYR A 170 -8.92 11.68 0.68
N ASP A 171 -8.66 12.77 1.41
CA ASP A 171 -7.31 13.18 1.80
C ASP A 171 -7.06 12.78 3.26
N PRO A 172 -6.06 11.93 3.57
CA PRO A 172 -5.84 11.42 4.92
C PRO A 172 -5.59 12.53 5.95
N ILE A 173 -5.07 13.69 5.55
CA ILE A 173 -4.80 14.79 6.51
C ILE A 173 -6.01 15.71 6.74
N LYS A 174 -7.14 15.48 6.06
CA LYS A 174 -8.37 16.29 6.22
C LYS A 174 -9.37 15.68 7.21
N ILE A 175 -9.21 14.42 7.59
CA ILE A 175 -10.02 13.82 8.66
C ILE A 175 -9.69 14.50 9.99
N SER A 176 -10.68 14.73 10.85
CA SER A 176 -10.40 15.25 12.19
C SER A 176 -9.82 14.15 13.11
N GLN A 177 -9.03 14.54 14.10
CA GLN A 177 -8.48 13.61 15.08
C GLN A 177 -9.57 12.86 15.86
N ASN A 178 -10.65 13.56 16.24
CA ASN A 178 -11.78 12.97 16.95
C ASN A 178 -12.50 11.95 16.06
N GLU A 179 -12.77 12.29 14.81
CA GLU A 179 -13.39 11.36 13.87
C GLU A 179 -12.51 10.13 13.63
N LEU A 180 -11.19 10.30 13.53
CA LEU A 180 -10.27 9.18 13.37
C LEU A 180 -10.28 8.27 14.60
N ARG A 181 -10.27 8.84 15.81
CA ARG A 181 -10.40 8.09 17.07
C ARG A 181 -11.72 7.31 17.11
N ASP A 182 -12.82 7.94 16.73
CA ASP A 182 -14.13 7.29 16.66
C ASP A 182 -14.14 6.14 15.65
N ARG A 183 -13.51 6.32 14.48
CA ARG A 183 -13.38 5.26 13.47
C ARG A 183 -12.53 4.10 13.99
N ILE A 184 -11.44 4.37 14.70
CA ILE A 184 -10.60 3.32 15.33
C ILE A 184 -11.45 2.53 16.33
N ASN A 185 -12.08 3.20 17.29
CA ASN A 185 -12.87 2.57 18.35
C ASN A 185 -14.07 1.76 17.80
N LYS A 186 -14.72 2.24 16.75
CA LYS A 186 -15.91 1.59 16.18
C LYS A 186 -15.58 0.46 15.21
N ARG A 187 -14.45 0.53 14.52
CA ARG A 187 -14.15 -0.37 13.39
C ARG A 187 -13.16 -1.48 13.71
N ILE A 188 -12.41 -1.37 14.80
CA ILE A 188 -11.32 -2.30 15.08
C ILE A 188 -11.71 -3.35 16.11
N GLN A 189 -11.42 -4.60 15.76
CA GLN A 189 -11.38 -5.71 16.71
C GLN A 189 -9.94 -5.87 17.20
N GLY A 190 -9.73 -5.65 18.50
CA GLY A 190 -8.41 -5.69 19.14
C GLY A 190 -7.72 -4.33 19.17
N GLU A 191 -6.39 -4.33 19.25
CA GLU A 191 -5.59 -3.11 19.41
C GLU A 191 -4.45 -3.03 18.39
N PHE A 192 -3.99 -1.80 18.15
CA PHE A 192 -2.76 -1.55 17.41
C PHE A 192 -1.61 -1.24 18.36
N LYS A 193 -0.42 -1.72 18.01
CA LYS A 193 0.80 -1.47 18.80
C LYS A 193 1.45 -0.12 18.46
N LEU A 194 1.35 0.30 17.21
CA LEU A 194 2.05 1.48 16.68
C LEU A 194 1.10 2.63 16.32
N TYR A 195 -0.09 2.30 15.82
CA TYR A 195 -0.96 3.24 15.14
C TYR A 195 -2.08 3.71 16.06
N ASP A 196 -2.17 5.02 16.26
CA ASP A 196 -3.30 5.70 16.90
C ASP A 196 -3.69 6.96 16.09
N GLU A 197 -4.67 7.73 16.56
CA GLU A 197 -5.13 8.91 15.86
C GLU A 197 -4.08 10.03 15.78
N LYS A 198 -3.13 10.12 16.72
CA LYS A 198 -2.05 11.12 16.70
C LYS A 198 -0.95 10.71 15.75
N TYR A 199 -0.57 9.44 15.82
CA TYR A 199 0.45 8.82 14.99
C TYR A 199 0.07 8.88 13.51
N HIS A 200 -1.22 8.76 13.19
CA HIS A 200 -1.72 8.97 11.83
C HIS A 200 -1.28 10.32 11.26
N PHE A 201 -1.48 11.44 11.95
CA PHE A 201 -1.05 12.75 11.43
C PHE A 201 0.47 12.87 11.42
N LYS A 202 1.15 12.32 12.43
CA LYS A 202 2.62 12.35 12.53
C LYS A 202 3.30 11.81 11.27
N ILE A 203 2.87 10.65 10.76
CA ILE A 203 3.54 10.01 9.61
C ILE A 203 3.46 10.84 8.31
N PHE A 204 2.47 11.73 8.18
CA PHE A 204 2.33 12.65 7.04
C PHE A 204 3.13 13.97 7.19
N ILE A 205 3.77 14.21 8.34
CA ILE A 205 4.61 15.40 8.55
C ILE A 205 5.99 15.15 7.95
N LEU A 206 6.23 15.71 6.77
CA LEU A 206 7.52 15.63 6.11
C LEU A 206 8.47 16.79 6.52
N PRO A 207 9.75 16.48 6.83
CA PRO A 207 10.84 17.45 6.92
C PRO A 207 10.99 18.31 5.65
N LYS A 208 11.58 19.51 5.80
CA LYS A 208 11.66 20.51 4.72
C LYS A 208 12.53 20.03 3.55
N ASP A 209 13.64 19.37 3.84
CA ASP A 209 14.56 18.75 2.90
C ASP A 209 13.86 17.65 2.07
N ILE A 210 13.10 16.76 2.71
CA ILE A 210 12.33 15.73 2.00
C ILE A 210 11.26 16.37 1.09
N LYS A 211 10.51 17.37 1.60
CA LYS A 211 9.52 18.11 0.78
C LYS A 211 10.17 18.74 -0.44
N LYS A 212 11.27 19.45 -0.24
CA LYS A 212 12.04 20.09 -1.30
C LYS A 212 12.51 19.06 -2.33
N PHE A 213 13.04 17.92 -1.89
CA PHE A 213 13.50 16.86 -2.77
C PHE A 213 12.37 16.27 -3.64
N LEU A 214 11.18 16.07 -3.05
CA LEU A 214 9.99 15.62 -3.79
C LEU A 214 9.49 16.64 -4.83
N GLU A 215 9.70 17.94 -4.58
CA GLU A 215 9.32 19.03 -5.49
C GLU A 215 10.33 19.20 -6.64
N GLU A 216 11.62 19.05 -6.37
CA GLU A 216 12.70 19.26 -7.35
C GLU A 216 12.92 18.04 -8.26
N ASN A 217 12.75 16.82 -7.74
CA ASN A 217 12.82 15.62 -8.55
C ASN A 217 11.48 15.44 -9.26
N VAL A 218 11.47 15.42 -10.60
CA VAL A 218 10.24 15.32 -11.42
C VAL A 218 10.19 14.07 -12.30
N LYS A 219 11.13 13.15 -12.11
CA LYS A 219 11.19 11.91 -12.87
C LYS A 219 9.97 11.04 -12.59
N ILE A 220 9.51 10.32 -13.60
CA ILE A 220 8.42 9.35 -13.50
C ILE A 220 8.85 7.99 -14.04
N SER A 221 8.21 6.94 -13.53
CA SER A 221 8.38 5.57 -13.98
C SER A 221 7.34 5.24 -15.06
N THR A 222 7.78 4.63 -16.16
CA THR A 222 6.90 4.18 -17.26
C THR A 222 7.29 2.78 -17.65
N ASP A 223 6.44 2.02 -18.34
CA ASP A 223 6.79 0.68 -18.82
C ASP A 223 8.04 0.68 -19.72
N LYS A 224 8.20 1.75 -20.52
CA LYS A 224 9.39 1.93 -21.39
C LYS A 224 10.66 2.19 -20.59
N ASN A 225 10.55 2.93 -19.48
CA ASN A 225 11.65 3.28 -18.59
C ASN A 225 11.22 3.05 -17.13
N PRO A 226 11.16 1.79 -16.67
CA PRO A 226 10.66 1.51 -15.34
C PRO A 226 11.71 1.90 -14.32
N ILE A 227 11.26 2.42 -13.18
CA ILE A 227 12.08 2.66 -12.00
C ILE A 227 12.94 1.43 -11.68
N CYS A 228 14.17 1.68 -11.25
CA CYS A 228 15.09 0.66 -10.80
C CYS A 228 15.81 1.21 -9.58
N MET A 229 15.94 0.41 -8.53
CA MET A 229 16.82 0.77 -7.42
C MET A 229 18.29 0.63 -7.83
N PRO A 230 19.18 1.51 -7.34
CA PRO A 230 20.62 1.30 -7.43
C PRO A 230 20.99 0.04 -6.62
N ILE A 231 21.92 -0.75 -7.16
CA ILE A 231 22.50 -1.92 -6.48
C ILE A 231 23.66 -1.44 -5.61
#